data_AF-V5AJ27-F1
#
_entry.id   AF-V5AJ27-F1
#
_cell.length_a   1.000
_cell.length_b   1.000
_cell.length_c   1.000
_cell.angle_alpha   90.00
_cell.angle_beta   90.00
_cell.angle_gamma   90.00
#
_symmetry.space_group_name_H-M   'P 1'
#
loop_
_entity.id
_entity.type
_entity.pdbx_description
1 polymer ?
#
loop_
_entity_poly.entity_id
_entity_poly.type
_entity_poly.pdbx_seq_one_letter_code
_entity_poly.pdbx_strand_id
1 'polypeptide(L)'
;MASRAWRYHEREAVCACGVVSFMAAIHITDIESAINYWRRASPSPDGVTLGAPLRHLAEIYALLVYYGETEADEDSMPKPAVEAWLKWVDSLPDTPCIAICSTSQGDDLCKGCGRTFDEVQFWPEMTPGEKRSVWRRITVENNAWRFNRYSERALERSQP
;
A
#
# COMPACT_ATOMS: atom_id res chain seq x y z
N MET A 1 -30.20 -6.53 2.30
CA MET A 1 -29.46 -7.71 2.80
C MET A 1 -28.10 -7.83 2.09
N ALA A 2 -27.22 -6.84 2.27
CA ALA A 2 -25.83 -6.86 1.81
C ALA A 2 -24.91 -6.42 2.96
N SER A 3 -25.15 -6.99 4.14
CA SER A 3 -24.48 -6.64 5.39
C SER A 3 -24.07 -7.94 6.06
N ARG A 4 -22.86 -8.42 5.73
CA ARG A 4 -22.09 -9.49 6.43
C ARG A 4 -20.87 -10.03 5.65
N ALA A 5 -20.52 -9.53 4.46
CA ALA A 5 -19.38 -10.07 3.70
C ALA A 5 -17.99 -9.63 4.21
N TRP A 6 -17.91 -8.58 5.04
CA TRP A 6 -16.66 -8.10 5.66
C TRP A 6 -16.56 -8.43 7.15
N ARG A 7 -17.46 -9.29 7.67
CA ARG A 7 -17.28 -9.84 9.01
C ARG A 7 -16.30 -10.99 8.91
N TYR A 8 -15.09 -10.75 9.41
CA TYR A 8 -14.43 -11.63 10.37
C TYR A 8 -15.11 -13.00 10.47
N HIS A 9 -14.62 -13.98 9.71
CA HIS A 9 -15.00 -15.35 9.99
C HIS A 9 -14.41 -15.66 11.37
N GLU A 10 -15.26 -15.70 12.38
CA GLU A 10 -15.03 -16.44 13.62
C GLU A 10 -14.50 -17.84 13.25
N ARG A 11 -13.19 -17.96 13.22
CA ARG A 11 -12.45 -19.17 13.49
C ARG A 11 -11.29 -18.71 14.34
N GLU A 12 -11.26 -19.23 15.56
CA GLU A 12 -10.05 -19.29 16.35
C GLU A 12 -8.88 -19.60 15.42
N ALA A 13 -7.80 -18.83 15.55
CA ALA A 13 -6.50 -19.24 15.06
C ALA A 13 -6.02 -20.42 15.92
N VAL A 14 -6.62 -21.60 15.73
CA VAL A 14 -5.97 -22.86 16.04
C VAL A 14 -5.39 -23.36 14.73
N CYS A 15 -4.17 -22.91 14.45
CA CYS A 15 -3.37 -23.49 13.40
C CYS A 15 -2.70 -24.74 13.97
N ALA A 16 -3.09 -25.93 13.50
CA ALA A 16 -2.36 -27.17 13.80
C ALA A 16 -0.97 -27.22 13.14
N CYS A 17 -0.60 -26.21 12.32
CA CYS A 17 0.65 -26.16 11.57
C CYS A 17 1.32 -24.77 11.49
N GLY A 18 0.97 -23.82 12.36
CA GLY A 18 1.76 -22.60 12.61
C GLY A 18 2.14 -21.72 11.41
N VAL A 19 1.18 -21.24 10.60
CA VAL A 19 1.44 -20.12 9.67
C VAL A 19 0.44 -19.00 9.92
N VAL A 20 0.93 -17.89 10.49
CA VAL A 20 0.21 -16.62 10.55
C VAL A 20 0.43 -15.93 9.20
N SER A 21 -0.60 -15.88 8.36
CA SER A 21 -0.58 -14.99 7.21
C SER A 21 -0.72 -13.57 7.76
N PHE A 22 0.33 -12.76 7.70
CA PHE A 22 0.17 -11.32 7.90
C PHE A 22 -0.70 -10.82 6.77
N MET A 23 -1.98 -10.52 7.06
CA MET A 23 -2.92 -10.02 6.06
C MET A 23 -2.37 -8.72 5.49
N ALA A 24 -2.01 -8.73 4.20
CA ALA A 24 -1.55 -7.55 3.52
C ALA A 24 -2.69 -6.51 3.48
N ALA A 25 -2.56 -5.47 4.28
CA ALA A 25 -3.61 -4.48 4.50
C ALA A 25 -3.38 -3.25 3.60
N ILE A 26 -4.32 -2.98 2.71
CA ILE A 26 -4.35 -1.77 1.88
C ILE A 26 -4.98 -0.65 2.69
N HIS A 27 -4.16 0.27 3.19
CA HIS A 27 -4.64 1.39 4.01
C HIS A 27 -5.51 2.38 3.20
N ILE A 28 -6.50 2.99 3.85
CA ILE A 28 -7.46 3.93 3.24
C ILE A 28 -6.77 5.07 2.46
N THR A 29 -5.62 5.55 2.92
CA THR A 29 -4.84 6.60 2.23
C THR A 29 -4.30 6.17 0.87
N ASP A 30 -4.08 4.87 0.67
CA ASP A 30 -3.69 4.34 -0.64
C ASP A 30 -4.89 4.31 -1.59
N ILE A 31 -6.08 3.99 -1.09
CA ILE A 31 -7.33 4.11 -1.86
C ILE A 31 -7.58 5.57 -2.26
N GLU A 32 -7.39 6.52 -1.34
CA GLU A 32 -7.48 7.96 -1.63
C GLU A 32 -6.46 8.41 -2.68
N SER A 33 -5.23 7.91 -2.59
CA SER A 33 -4.17 8.22 -3.55
C SER A 33 -4.49 7.67 -4.94
N ALA A 34 -4.98 6.43 -5.02
CA ALA A 34 -5.44 5.82 -6.26
C ALA A 34 -6.65 6.55 -6.86
N ILE A 35 -7.61 6.97 -6.03
CA ILE A 35 -8.74 7.83 -6.46
C ILE A 35 -8.21 9.12 -7.10
N ASN A 36 -7.26 9.79 -6.46
CA ASN A 36 -6.70 11.04 -6.96
C ASN A 36 -5.87 10.85 -8.24
N TYR A 37 -5.20 9.70 -8.38
CA TYR A 37 -4.57 9.30 -9.63
C TYR A 37 -5.59 9.23 -10.77
N TRP A 38 -6.69 8.50 -10.58
CA TRP A 38 -7.72 8.33 -11.62
C TRP A 38 -8.47 9.62 -11.94
N ARG A 39 -8.68 10.51 -10.98
CA ARG A 39 -9.25 11.85 -11.23
C ARG A 39 -8.43 12.67 -12.23
N ARG A 40 -7.10 12.51 -12.21
CA ARG A 40 -6.19 13.18 -13.16
C ARG A 40 -6.08 12.42 -14.48
N ALA A 41 -5.98 11.09 -14.42
CA ALA A 41 -5.76 10.25 -15.60
C ALA A 41 -7.02 10.10 -16.48
N SER A 42 -8.21 10.08 -15.86
CA SER A 42 -9.49 9.97 -16.56
C SER A 42 -10.51 10.90 -15.88
N PRO A 43 -10.43 12.22 -16.19
CA PRO A 43 -11.36 13.20 -15.64
C PRO A 43 -12.81 12.88 -16.01
N SER A 44 -13.74 13.35 -15.18
CA SER A 44 -15.17 13.21 -15.43
C SER A 44 -15.57 13.94 -16.73
N PRO A 45 -16.27 13.28 -17.68
CA PRO A 45 -16.67 13.91 -18.95
C PRO A 45 -17.62 15.09 -18.77
N ASP A 46 -18.45 15.07 -17.74
CA ASP A 46 -19.51 16.02 -17.43
C ASP A 46 -19.30 16.75 -16.09
N GLY A 47 -18.18 16.47 -15.40
CA GLY A 47 -17.88 17.00 -14.07
C GLY A 47 -18.62 16.31 -12.92
N VAL A 48 -19.45 15.29 -13.19
CA VAL A 48 -20.28 14.59 -12.19
C VAL A 48 -20.06 13.08 -12.23
N THR A 49 -20.05 12.48 -13.41
CA THR A 49 -19.95 11.04 -13.64
C THR A 49 -18.52 10.55 -13.41
N LEU A 50 -18.37 9.54 -12.53
CA LEU A 50 -17.08 8.89 -12.29
C LEU A 50 -16.79 7.84 -13.37
N GLY A 51 -15.57 7.86 -13.92
CA GLY A 51 -15.05 6.78 -14.75
C GLY A 51 -15.07 5.44 -14.00
N ALA A 52 -15.15 4.32 -14.75
CA ALA A 52 -15.32 3.00 -14.14
C ALA A 52 -14.26 2.65 -13.08
N PRO A 53 -12.94 2.82 -13.31
CA PRO A 53 -11.92 2.52 -12.29
C PRO A 53 -12.09 3.37 -11.03
N LEU A 54 -12.37 4.66 -11.19
CA LEU A 54 -12.60 5.60 -10.10
C LEU A 54 -13.83 5.23 -9.27
N ARG A 55 -14.91 4.79 -9.91
CA ARG A 55 -16.14 4.34 -9.23
C ARG A 55 -15.91 3.09 -8.39
N HIS A 56 -15.12 2.14 -8.87
CA HIS A 56 -14.78 0.93 -8.09
C HIS A 56 -13.97 1.27 -6.84
N LEU A 57 -12.97 2.16 -6.95
CA LEU A 57 -12.22 2.62 -5.78
C LEU A 57 -13.07 3.44 -4.81
N ALA A 58 -13.98 4.28 -5.33
CA ALA A 58 -14.90 5.06 -4.51
C ALA A 58 -15.85 4.18 -3.69
N GLU A 59 -16.28 3.04 -4.23
CA GLU A 59 -17.08 2.05 -3.50
C GLU A 59 -16.30 1.45 -2.32
N ILE A 60 -15.04 1.06 -2.52
CA ILE A 60 -14.17 0.58 -1.43
C ILE A 60 -13.98 1.66 -0.37
N TYR A 61 -13.65 2.88 -0.78
CA TYR A 61 -13.52 4.01 0.14
C TYR A 61 -14.81 4.24 0.95
N ALA A 62 -15.97 4.24 0.30
CA ALA A 62 -17.25 4.43 0.96
C ALA A 62 -17.56 3.32 1.97
N LEU A 63 -17.22 2.07 1.65
CA LEU A 63 -17.37 0.94 2.58
C LEU A 63 -16.46 1.08 3.80
N LEU A 64 -15.18 1.44 3.61
CA LEU A 64 -14.24 1.69 4.71
C LEU A 64 -14.78 2.78 5.65
N VAL A 65 -15.20 3.93 5.09
CA VAL A 65 -15.78 5.03 5.87
C VAL A 65 -17.07 4.62 6.57
N TYR A 66 -17.96 3.89 5.88
CA TYR A 66 -19.25 3.47 6.44
C TYR A 66 -19.09 2.52 7.63
N TYR A 67 -18.12 1.60 7.56
CA TYR A 67 -17.83 0.65 8.64
C TYR A 67 -16.84 1.20 9.68
N GLY A 68 -16.21 2.35 9.44
CA GLY A 68 -15.20 2.93 10.34
C GLY A 68 -13.86 2.20 10.28
N GLU A 69 -13.57 1.53 9.17
CA GLU A 69 -12.35 0.75 8.96
C GLU A 69 -11.29 1.60 8.24
N THR A 70 -10.00 1.34 8.52
CA THR A 70 -8.88 2.03 7.89
C THR A 70 -8.14 1.19 6.87
N GLU A 71 -8.48 -0.09 6.76
CA GLU A 71 -7.73 -1.07 5.98
C GLU A 71 -8.70 -1.96 5.20
N ALA A 72 -8.38 -2.17 3.93
CA ALA A 72 -9.00 -3.18 3.09
C ALA A 72 -8.05 -4.37 2.95
N ASP A 73 -8.58 -5.57 3.05
CA ASP A 73 -7.84 -6.81 2.79
C ASP A 73 -7.56 -6.94 1.28
N GLU A 74 -6.29 -7.15 0.92
CA GLU A 74 -5.81 -7.25 -0.47
C GLU A 74 -6.44 -8.43 -1.25
N ASP A 75 -6.69 -9.56 -0.59
CA ASP A 75 -7.18 -10.79 -1.22
C ASP A 75 -8.69 -10.76 -1.48
N SER A 76 -9.43 -10.10 -0.60
CA SER A 76 -10.91 -10.06 -0.63
C SER A 76 -11.47 -8.85 -1.38
N MET A 77 -10.64 -7.87 -1.74
CA MET A 77 -11.08 -6.71 -2.50
C MET A 77 -11.61 -7.12 -3.89
N PRO A 78 -12.76 -6.57 -4.34
CA PRO A 78 -13.31 -6.84 -5.66
C PRO A 78 -12.28 -6.60 -6.78
N LYS A 79 -12.16 -7.56 -7.71
CA LYS A 79 -11.15 -7.52 -8.80
C LYS A 79 -11.09 -6.18 -9.55
N PRO A 80 -12.21 -5.53 -9.95
CA PRO A 80 -12.14 -4.24 -10.64
C PRO A 80 -11.52 -3.11 -9.80
N ALA A 81 -11.68 -3.18 -8.47
CA ALA A 81 -11.05 -2.22 -7.56
C ALA A 81 -9.56 -2.52 -7.38
N VAL A 82 -9.18 -3.81 -7.24
CA VAL A 82 -7.76 -4.23 -7.19
C VAL A 82 -7.03 -3.83 -8.46
N GLU A 83 -7.60 -4.07 -9.64
CA GLU A 83 -7.01 -3.68 -10.92
C GLU A 83 -6.81 -2.15 -11.02
N ALA A 84 -7.80 -1.37 -10.56
CA ALA A 84 -7.71 0.08 -10.53
C ALA A 84 -6.65 0.59 -9.54
N TRP A 85 -6.50 -0.07 -8.40
CA TRP A 85 -5.48 0.24 -7.39
C TRP A 85 -4.07 -0.14 -7.86
N LEU A 86 -3.90 -1.35 -8.39
CA LEU A 86 -2.62 -1.82 -8.95
C LEU A 86 -2.12 -0.90 -10.06
N LYS A 87 -3.02 -0.37 -10.91
CA LYS A 87 -2.63 0.61 -11.93
C LYS A 87 -1.96 1.86 -11.35
N TRP A 88 -2.41 2.30 -10.17
CA TRP A 88 -1.76 3.38 -9.44
C TRP A 88 -0.45 2.91 -8.80
N VAL A 89 -0.41 1.74 -8.17
CA VAL A 89 0.82 1.17 -7.59
C VAL A 89 1.93 1.07 -8.63
N ASP A 90 1.63 0.60 -9.84
CA ASP A 90 2.56 0.49 -10.97
C ASP A 90 3.14 1.84 -11.44
N SER A 91 2.49 2.95 -11.07
CA SER A 91 2.97 4.30 -11.38
C SER A 91 3.97 4.86 -10.35
N LEU A 92 4.16 4.15 -9.22
CA LEU A 92 5.06 4.56 -8.15
C LEU A 92 6.43 3.90 -8.30
N PRO A 93 7.49 4.43 -7.65
CA PRO A 93 8.75 3.71 -7.54
C PRO A 93 8.56 2.37 -6.83
N ASP A 94 9.06 1.28 -7.42
CA ASP A 94 8.92 -0.06 -6.84
C ASP A 94 9.65 -0.20 -5.50
N THR A 95 10.78 0.48 -5.29
CA THR A 95 11.58 0.32 -4.06
C THR A 95 11.91 1.63 -3.35
N PRO A 96 11.93 1.64 -2.01
CA PRO A 96 12.37 2.79 -1.21
C PRO A 96 13.90 2.97 -1.15
N CYS A 97 14.66 2.10 -1.83
CA CYS A 97 16.12 2.05 -1.75
C CYS A 97 16.80 3.26 -2.41
N ILE A 98 17.82 3.79 -1.74
CA ILE A 98 18.68 4.88 -2.24
C ILE A 98 20.14 4.45 -2.48
N ALA A 99 20.35 3.14 -2.69
CA ALA A 99 21.67 2.50 -2.84
C ALA A 99 22.64 2.79 -1.68
N ILE A 100 22.11 2.94 -0.47
CA ILE A 100 22.87 3.01 0.78
C ILE A 100 22.26 1.98 1.73
N CYS A 101 23.03 0.95 2.07
CA CYS A 101 22.58 -0.13 2.93
C CYS A 101 23.42 -0.20 4.20
N SER A 102 22.77 -0.13 5.36
CA SER A 102 23.42 -0.29 6.66
C SER A 102 23.09 -1.62 7.34
N THR A 103 22.06 -2.33 6.88
CA THR A 103 21.73 -3.67 7.39
C THR A 103 22.75 -4.72 6.98
N SER A 104 23.36 -4.58 5.79
CA SER A 104 24.53 -5.38 5.39
C SER A 104 25.76 -5.16 6.28
N GLN A 105 25.75 -4.13 7.13
CA GLN A 105 26.81 -3.81 8.09
C GLN A 105 26.40 -4.16 9.54
N GLY A 106 25.22 -4.77 9.73
CA GLY A 106 24.74 -5.27 11.02
C GLY A 106 23.67 -4.43 11.74
N ASP A 107 23.13 -3.38 11.12
CA ASP A 107 21.96 -2.68 11.69
C ASP A 107 20.65 -3.46 11.45
N ASP A 108 19.72 -3.47 12.39
CA ASP A 108 18.39 -4.09 12.22
C ASP A 108 17.49 -3.30 11.25
N LEU A 109 17.67 -1.97 11.23
CA LEU A 109 16.94 -1.03 10.37
C LEU A 109 17.91 -0.32 9.43
N CYS A 110 17.59 -0.33 8.14
CA CYS A 110 18.39 0.34 7.13
C CYS A 110 18.31 1.86 7.30
N LYS A 111 19.40 2.49 7.73
CA LYS A 111 19.51 3.96 7.85
C LYS A 111 19.22 4.69 6.53
N GLY A 112 19.49 4.04 5.39
CA GLY A 112 19.22 4.60 4.06
C GLY A 112 17.73 4.67 3.73
N CYS A 113 17.05 3.52 3.70
CA CYS A 113 15.67 3.40 3.20
C CYS A 113 14.59 3.22 4.28
N GLY A 114 14.95 2.95 5.53
CA GLY A 114 14.01 2.74 6.65
C GLY A 114 13.40 1.35 6.72
N ARG A 115 13.82 0.41 5.85
CA ARG A 115 13.36 -0.98 5.88
C ARG A 115 14.09 -1.82 6.92
N THR A 116 13.43 -2.81 7.51
CA THR A 116 14.07 -3.84 8.34
C THR A 116 14.96 -4.76 7.49
N PHE A 117 15.82 -5.56 8.12
CA PHE A 117 16.62 -6.57 7.41
C PHE A 117 15.74 -7.52 6.56
N ASP A 118 14.67 -8.06 7.14
CA ASP A 118 13.75 -8.97 6.45
C ASP A 118 13.03 -8.28 5.29
N GLU A 119 12.52 -7.06 5.48
CA GLU A 119 11.90 -6.28 4.40
C GLU A 119 12.87 -5.95 3.26
N VAL A 120 14.18 -5.85 3.55
CA VAL A 120 15.21 -5.68 2.51
C VAL A 120 15.43 -7.00 1.75
N GLN A 121 15.54 -8.12 2.46
CA GLN A 121 15.85 -9.43 1.90
C GLN A 121 14.69 -9.99 1.07
N PHE A 122 13.47 -9.92 1.60
CA PHE A 122 12.28 -10.52 1.01
C PHE A 122 11.47 -9.55 0.14
N TRP A 123 11.95 -8.33 -0.11
CA TRP A 123 11.25 -7.33 -0.94
C TRP A 123 10.69 -7.86 -2.26
N PRO A 124 11.41 -8.69 -3.05
CA PRO A 124 10.88 -9.20 -4.31
C PRO A 124 9.70 -10.17 -4.15
N GLU A 125 9.56 -10.79 -2.98
CA GLU A 125 8.52 -11.78 -2.66
C GLU A 125 7.28 -11.13 -2.03
N MET A 126 7.41 -9.92 -1.50
CA MET A 126 6.32 -9.19 -0.86
C MET A 126 5.21 -8.82 -1.85
N THR A 127 3.96 -8.96 -1.41
CA THR A 127 2.78 -8.50 -2.17
C THR A 127 2.78 -6.99 -2.33
N PRO A 128 2.05 -6.44 -3.32
CA PRO A 128 1.82 -5.01 -3.41
C PRO A 128 1.32 -4.40 -2.09
N GLY A 129 0.37 -5.02 -1.39
CA GLY A 129 -0.16 -4.53 -0.12
C GLY A 129 0.89 -4.52 1.00
N GLU A 130 1.73 -5.56 1.09
CA GLU A 130 2.84 -5.60 2.05
C GLU A 130 3.87 -4.50 1.77
N LYS A 131 4.27 -4.33 0.50
CA LYS A 131 5.18 -3.26 0.08
C LYS A 131 4.61 -1.89 0.45
N ARG A 132 3.30 -1.68 0.23
CA ARG A 132 2.60 -0.43 0.57
C ARG A 132 2.57 -0.18 2.07
N SER A 133 2.38 -1.21 2.88
CA SER A 133 2.48 -1.12 4.35
C SER A 133 3.86 -0.64 4.81
N VAL A 134 4.93 -1.19 4.21
CA VAL A 134 6.30 -0.73 4.47
C VAL A 134 6.48 0.73 4.05
N TRP A 135 6.07 1.09 2.84
CA TRP A 135 6.13 2.46 2.34
C TRP A 135 5.42 3.46 3.25
N ARG A 136 4.22 3.12 3.73
CA ARG A 136 3.46 3.93 4.68
C ARG A 136 4.24 4.08 5.98
N ARG A 137 4.71 2.98 6.57
CA ARG A 137 5.47 2.98 7.83
C ARG A 137 6.69 3.90 7.74
N ILE A 138 7.56 3.70 6.75
CA ILE A 138 8.78 4.52 6.62
C ILE A 138 8.48 6.00 6.36
N THR A 139 7.39 6.31 5.66
CA THR A 139 6.98 7.69 5.37
C THR A 139 6.46 8.38 6.62
N VAL A 140 5.70 7.67 7.47
CA VAL A 140 5.21 8.20 8.74
C VAL A 140 6.36 8.38 9.74
N GLU A 141 7.25 7.39 9.85
CA GLU A 141 8.42 7.48 10.74
C GLU A 141 9.40 8.58 10.33
N ASN A 142 9.59 8.78 9.03
CA ASN A 142 10.36 9.88 8.44
C ASN A 142 11.81 10.03 8.99
N ASN A 143 12.39 8.95 9.50
CA ASN A 143 13.70 8.94 10.18
C ASN A 143 14.87 8.56 9.24
N ALA A 144 14.60 7.85 8.15
CA ALA A 144 15.60 7.35 7.23
C ALA A 144 16.24 8.47 6.39
N TRP A 145 17.49 8.26 5.97
CA TRP A 145 18.28 9.29 5.26
C TRP A 145 17.68 9.72 3.93
N ARG A 146 16.89 8.86 3.28
CA ARG A 146 16.12 9.21 2.08
C ARG A 146 15.14 10.37 2.27
N PHE A 147 14.78 10.71 3.50
CA PHE A 147 13.89 11.83 3.79
C PHE A 147 14.63 13.10 4.22
N ASN A 148 15.92 12.97 4.57
CA ASN A 148 16.75 14.07 5.07
C ASN A 148 18.10 14.16 4.33
N ARG A 149 19.15 13.55 4.87
CA ARG A 149 20.58 13.68 4.50
C ARG A 149 20.89 13.31 3.05
N TYR A 150 20.19 12.31 2.50
CA TYR A 150 20.40 11.79 1.15
C TYR A 150 19.08 11.79 0.37
N SER A 151 18.26 12.81 0.60
CA SER A 151 16.92 12.86 0.03
C SER A 151 16.92 13.05 -1.49
N GLU A 152 17.96 13.65 -2.04
CA GLU A 152 18.21 13.77 -3.48
C GLU A 152 18.33 12.44 -4.21
N ARG A 153 18.64 11.34 -3.50
CA ARG A 153 18.77 10.00 -4.08
C ARG A 153 17.45 9.24 -4.19
N ALA A 154 16.37 9.78 -3.64
CA ALA A 154 15.07 9.13 -3.70
C ALA A 154 14.53 9.19 -5.14
N LEU A 155 14.12 8.04 -5.69
CA LEU A 155 13.74 7.89 -7.10
C LEU A 155 12.57 8.81 -7.47
N GLU A 156 11.61 9.01 -6.56
CA GLU A 156 10.48 9.91 -6.77
C GLU A 156 10.88 11.39 -6.91
N ARG A 157 12.09 11.77 -6.48
CA ARG A 157 12.62 13.13 -6.65
C ARG A 157 13.52 13.30 -7.87
N SER A 158 13.92 12.19 -8.49
CA SER A 158 14.81 12.18 -9.65
C SER A 158 14.06 12.24 -10.99
N GLN A 159 12.74 12.12 -10.98
CA GLN A 159 11.92 12.30 -12.18
C GLN A 159 11.68 13.81 -12.44
N PRO A 160 11.93 14.30 -13.67
CA PRO A 160 11.72 15.71 -14.04
C PRO A 160 10.24 16.11 -14.05
#